data_AF-A0A1C6B2Y0-F1
#
_entry.id   AF-A0A1C6B2Y0-F1
#
_cell.length_a   1.000
_cell.length_b   1.000
_cell.length_c   1.000
_cell.angle_alpha   90.00
_cell.angle_beta   90.00
_cell.angle_gamma   90.00
#
_symmetry.space_group_name_H-M   'P 1'
#
loop_
_entity.id
_entity.type
_entity.pdbx_description
1 polymer ?
#
loop_
_entity_poly.entity_id
_entity_poly.type
_entity_poly.pdbx_seq_one_letter_code
_entity_poly.pdbx_strand_id
1 'polypeptide(L)'
;MTRDTREELLELYTELVDSGVVFHYGNEEIDNGEITNFEIDDEDMITIELDGCETYEIELQDFIDNHSKDGVNYHSFEMGRRFDHILADK
;
A
#
# COMPACT_ATOMS: atom_id res chain seq x y z
N MET A 1 -8.20 6.24 10.71
CA MET A 1 -8.72 6.72 9.39
C MET A 1 -10.25 6.62 9.36
N THR A 2 -10.98 7.36 8.50
CA THR A 2 -12.43 7.14 8.31
C THR A 2 -12.67 6.00 7.33
N ARG A 3 -13.84 5.34 7.42
CA ARG A 3 -14.19 4.21 6.56
C ARG A 3 -14.15 4.58 5.06
N ASP A 4 -14.71 5.73 4.69
CA ASP A 4 -14.72 6.18 3.30
C ASP A 4 -13.30 6.38 2.74
N THR A 5 -12.36 6.87 3.56
CA THR A 5 -10.96 7.06 3.16
C THR A 5 -10.21 5.74 3.02
N ARG A 6 -10.56 4.72 3.84
CA ARG A 6 -10.02 3.36 3.69
C ARG A 6 -10.49 2.71 2.39
N GLU A 7 -11.80 2.80 2.11
CA GLU A 7 -12.38 2.27 0.88
C GLU A 7 -11.72 2.93 -0.35
N GLU A 8 -11.55 4.26 -0.33
CA GLU A 8 -10.87 4.99 -1.40
C GLU A 8 -9.39 4.54 -1.56
N LEU A 9 -8.68 4.30 -0.46
CA LEU A 9 -7.28 3.86 -0.53
C LEU A 9 -7.15 2.45 -1.13
N LEU A 10 -8.04 1.54 -0.75
CA LEU A 10 -8.08 0.17 -1.29
C LEU A 10 -8.47 0.15 -2.78
N GLU A 11 -9.40 1.01 -3.19
CA GLU A 11 -9.76 1.19 -4.60
C GLU A 11 -8.56 1.70 -5.40
N LEU A 12 -7.87 2.74 -4.91
CA LEU A 12 -6.68 3.28 -5.57
C LEU A 12 -5.53 2.27 -5.63
N TYR A 13 -5.30 1.50 -4.57
CA TYR A 13 -4.32 0.42 -4.57
C TYR A 13 -4.61 -0.57 -5.70
N THR A 14 -5.87 -1.03 -5.78
CA THR A 14 -6.31 -1.99 -6.81
C THR A 14 -6.14 -1.41 -8.22
N GLU A 15 -6.55 -0.16 -8.46
CA GLU A 15 -6.39 0.49 -9.76
C GLU A 15 -4.92 0.69 -10.16
N LEU A 16 -4.06 0.97 -9.18
CA LEU A 16 -2.62 1.10 -9.40
C LEU A 16 -2.00 -0.24 -9.81
N VAL A 17 -2.33 -1.32 -9.09
CA VAL A 17 -1.87 -2.68 -9.42
C VAL A 17 -2.37 -3.11 -10.79
N ASP A 18 -3.65 -2.88 -11.11
CA ASP A 18 -4.23 -3.15 -12.43
C ASP A 18 -3.56 -2.33 -13.55
N SER A 19 -3.07 -1.14 -13.22
CA SER A 19 -2.30 -0.29 -14.13
C SER A 19 -0.83 -0.72 -14.30
N GLY A 20 -0.41 -1.80 -13.63
CA GLY A 20 0.94 -2.36 -13.67
C GLY A 20 1.91 -1.72 -12.68
N VAL A 21 1.41 -1.00 -11.67
CA VAL A 21 2.24 -0.52 -10.55
C VAL A 21 2.48 -1.68 -9.58
N VAL A 22 3.73 -1.89 -9.21
CA VAL A 22 4.11 -2.93 -8.25
C VAL A 22 4.45 -2.24 -6.94
N PHE A 23 3.84 -2.72 -5.85
CA PHE A 23 4.13 -2.23 -4.51
C PHE A 23 5.13 -3.16 -3.85
N HIS A 24 6.10 -2.59 -3.16
CA HIS A 24 7.05 -3.33 -2.34
C HIS A 24 7.02 -2.82 -0.91
N TYR A 25 7.33 -3.71 0.03
CA TYR A 25 7.52 -3.36 1.43
C TYR A 25 8.70 -4.14 2.00
N GLY A 26 9.46 -3.51 2.89
CA GLY A 26 10.49 -4.14 3.69
C GLY A 26 11.10 -3.15 4.67
N ASN A 27 11.44 -3.60 5.87
CA ASN A 27 12.03 -2.79 6.93
C ASN A 27 13.23 -3.53 7.57
N GLU A 28 13.67 -3.14 8.77
CA GLU A 28 14.79 -3.81 9.44
C GLU A 28 14.46 -5.23 9.92
N GLU A 29 13.18 -5.57 10.07
CA GLU A 29 12.69 -6.85 10.59
C GLU A 29 12.11 -7.78 9.51
N ILE A 30 11.62 -7.19 8.41
CA ILE A 30 10.93 -7.86 7.30
C ILE A 30 11.72 -7.63 6.02
N ASP A 31 12.14 -8.72 5.39
CA ASP A 31 12.83 -8.68 4.10
C ASP A 31 11.97 -7.98 3.03
N ASN A 32 12.63 -7.27 2.11
CA ASN A 32 11.92 -6.56 1.05
C ASN A 32 11.28 -7.55 0.06
N GLY A 33 9.97 -7.43 -0.12
CA GLY A 33 9.17 -8.28 -1.02
C GLY A 33 8.09 -7.51 -1.78
N GLU A 34 7.52 -8.13 -2.80
CA GLU A 34 6.37 -7.61 -3.54
C GLU A 34 5.08 -7.79 -2.74
N ILE A 35 4.30 -6.73 -2.60
CA ILE A 35 2.99 -6.80 -1.96
C ILE A 35 1.99 -7.40 -2.95
N THR A 36 1.54 -8.61 -2.60
CA THR A 36 0.59 -9.41 -3.38
C THR A 36 -0.83 -9.36 -2.82
N ASN A 37 -0.98 -9.07 -1.53
CA ASN A 37 -2.24 -8.74 -0.89
C ASN A 37 -2.09 -7.54 0.05
N PHE A 38 -3.11 -6.71 0.15
CA PHE A 38 -3.11 -5.48 0.95
C PHE A 38 -4.49 -5.24 1.54
N GLU A 39 -4.58 -5.23 2.87
CA GLU A 39 -5.81 -5.05 3.63
C GLU A 39 -5.58 -4.05 4.76
N ILE A 40 -6.59 -3.23 5.08
CA ILE A 40 -6.53 -2.25 6.17
C ILE A 40 -7.72 -2.49 7.09
N ASP A 41 -7.46 -2.55 8.39
CA ASP A 41 -8.49 -2.77 9.39
C ASP A 41 -9.10 -1.48 9.96
N ASP A 42 -9.97 -1.63 10.95
CA ASP A 42 -10.64 -0.51 11.60
C ASP A 42 -9.73 0.30 12.54
N GLU A 43 -8.61 -0.27 12.99
CA GLU A 43 -7.65 0.26 13.96
C GLU A 43 -6.38 0.85 13.32
N ASP A 44 -6.41 1.06 11.99
CA ASP A 44 -5.28 1.57 11.20
C ASP A 44 -4.06 0.62 11.18
N MET A 45 -4.30 -0.69 11.35
CA MET A 45 -3.33 -1.74 11.06
C MET A 45 -3.49 -2.21 9.61
N ILE A 46 -2.37 -2.55 8.98
CA ILE A 46 -2.32 -3.06 7.63
C ILE A 46 -1.86 -4.51 7.66
N THR A 47 -2.62 -5.37 7.00
CA THR A 47 -2.19 -6.73 6.70
C THR A 47 -1.68 -6.78 5.26
N ILE A 48 -0.42 -7.17 5.08
CA ILE A 48 0.20 -7.32 3.75
C ILE A 48 0.65 -8.75 3.55
N GLU A 49 0.54 -9.25 2.31
CA GLU A 49 1.16 -10.51 1.88
C GLU A 49 2.33 -10.21 0.96
N LEU A 50 3.52 -10.70 1.31
CA LEU A 50 4.74 -10.57 0.52
C LEU A 50 4.98 -11.82 -0.32
N ASP A 51 5.28 -11.60 -1.60
CA ASP A 51 5.67 -12.60 -2.61
C ASP A 51 4.71 -13.81 -2.69
N GLY A 52 3.44 -13.64 -2.30
CA GLY A 52 2.42 -14.69 -2.26
C GLY A 52 2.65 -15.78 -1.21
N CYS A 53 3.49 -15.53 -0.20
CA CYS A 53 3.96 -16.56 0.73
C CYS A 53 3.79 -16.18 2.21
N GLU A 54 4.19 -14.97 2.59
CA GLU A 54 4.26 -14.55 3.99
C GLU A 54 3.34 -13.37 4.26
N THR A 55 2.53 -13.46 5.32
CA THR A 55 1.61 -12.39 5.73
C THR A 55 2.12 -11.70 6.97
N TYR A 56 2.12 -10.37 6.95
CA TYR A 56 2.57 -9.51 8.05
C TYR A 56 1.46 -8.54 8.43
N GLU A 57 1.33 -8.30 9.73
CA GLU A 57 0.49 -7.25 10.30
C GLU A 57 1.41 -6.13 10.77
N ILE A 58 1.25 -4.94 10.20
CA ILE A 58 2.12 -3.78 10.42
C ILE A 58 1.26 -2.54 10.70
N GLU A 59 1.85 -1.55 11.38
CA GLU A 59 1.18 -0.28 11.57
C GLU A 59 1.11 0.51 10.25
N LEU A 60 0.04 1.29 10.05
CA LEU A 60 -0.08 2.20 8.90
C LEU A 60 1.15 3.13 8.77
N GLN A 61 1.67 3.63 9.89
CA GLN A 61 2.83 4.51 9.88
C GLN A 61 4.08 3.79 9.35
N ASP A 62 4.32 2.56 9.79
CA ASP A 62 5.43 1.74 9.30
C ASP A 62 5.31 1.47 7.81
N PHE A 63 4.10 1.24 7.30
CA PHE A 63 3.85 1.14 5.87
C PHE A 63 4.24 2.42 5.12
N ILE A 64 3.81 3.59 5.61
CA ILE A 64 4.12 4.88 4.99
C ILE A 64 5.63 5.09 4.86
N ASP A 65 6.38 4.73 5.90
CA ASP A 65 7.82 4.98 5.97
C ASP A 65 8.64 3.97 5.13
N ASN A 66 8.13 2.76 4.90
CA ASN A 66 8.92 1.66 4.33
C ASN A 66 8.39 1.09 3.00
N HIS A 67 7.20 1.50 2.53
CA HIS A 67 6.70 1.06 1.23
C HIS A 67 7.38 1.79 0.07
N SER A 68 7.45 1.12 -1.08
CA SER A 68 7.88 1.71 -2.34
C SER A 68 7.00 1.24 -3.49
N LYS A 69 7.07 1.97 -4.61
CA LYS A 69 6.25 1.73 -5.80
C LYS A 69 7.12 1.76 -7.04
N ASP A 70 7.01 0.71 -7.85
CA ASP A 70 7.65 0.60 -9.16
C ASP A 70 6.61 0.52 -10.28
N GLY A 71 7.02 0.80 -11.51
CA GLY A 71 6.11 0.73 -12.68
C GLY A 71 5.14 1.90 -12.83
N VAL A 72 5.26 2.95 -11.99
CA VAL A 72 4.47 4.18 -12.14
C VAL A 72 4.75 4.84 -13.49
N ASN A 73 3.70 5.08 -14.25
CA ASN A 73 3.75 5.64 -15.59
C ASN A 73 2.86 6.90 -15.70
N TYR A 74 2.82 7.54 -16.88
CA TYR A 74 2.05 8.78 -17.07
C TYR A 74 0.55 8.63 -16.73
N HIS A 75 -0.03 7.44 -16.92
CA HIS A 75 -1.44 7.17 -16.63
C HIS A 75 -1.69 6.87 -15.16
N SER A 76 -0.74 6.22 -14.47
CA SER A 76 -0.85 5.91 -13.03
C SER A 76 -0.30 6.98 -12.09
N PHE A 77 0.38 8.00 -12.63
CA PHE A 77 1.01 9.06 -11.84
C PHE A 77 0.03 9.85 -10.97
N GLU A 78 -1.13 10.23 -11.51
CA GLU A 78 -2.13 10.99 -10.76
C GLU A 78 -2.74 10.15 -9.63
N MET A 79 -3.09 8.89 -9.92
CA MET A 79 -3.60 7.93 -8.94
C MET A 79 -2.57 7.67 -7.83
N GLY A 80 -1.30 7.50 -8.20
CA GLY A 80 -0.21 7.27 -7.25
C GLY A 80 -0.03 8.44 -6.30
N ARG A 81 -0.15 9.68 -6.79
CA ARG A 81 -0.12 10.88 -5.94
C ARG A 81 -1.34 11.02 -5.04
N ARG A 82 -2.52 10.63 -5.53
CA ARG A 82 -3.73 10.64 -4.70
C ARG A 82 -3.62 9.62 -3.57
N PHE A 83 -3.08 8.44 -3.86
CA PHE A 83 -2.76 7.43 -2.86
C PHE A 83 -1.80 7.97 -1.80
N ASP A 84 -0.69 8.61 -2.21
CA ASP A 84 0.26 9.24 -1.28
C ASP A 84 -0.38 10.36 -0.45
N HIS A 85 -1.28 11.13 -1.05
CA HIS A 85 -1.95 12.23 -0.34
C HIS A 85 -2.87 11.72 0.77
N ILE A 86 -3.59 10.63 0.52
CA ILE A 86 -4.45 10.00 1.53
C ILE A 86 -3.62 9.45 2.69
N LEU A 87 -2.47 8.83 2.38
CA LEU A 87 -1.54 8.35 3.39
C LEU A 87 -0.93 9.49 4.22
N ALA A 88 -0.53 10.59 3.58
CA ALA A 88 0.11 11.72 4.25
C ALA A 88 -0.83 12.56 5.14
N ASP A 89 -2.16 12.38 5.01
CA ASP A 89 -3.17 13.00 5.87
C ASP A 89 -3.36 12.23 7.20
N LYS A 90 -2.54 11.23 7.49
CA LYS A 90 -2.63 10.37 8.68
C LYS A 90 -1.47 10.58 9.64
#